data_AF-A0A3D4VBU9-F1
#
_entry.id   AF-A0A3D4VBU9-F1
#
_cell.length_a   1.000
_cell.length_b   1.000
_cell.length_c   1.000
_cell.angle_alpha   90.00
_cell.angle_beta   90.00
_cell.angle_gamma   90.00
#
_symmetry.space_group_name_H-M   'P 1'
#
loop_
_entity.id
_entity.type
_entity.pdbx_description
1 polymer ?
#
loop_
_entity_poly.entity_id
_entity_poly.type
_entity_poly.pdbx_seq_one_letter_code
_entity_poly.pdbx_strand_id
1 'polypeptide(L)'
;MTNSVIAGLFLTLGVSNAELLAQAAPPVSPASLTIELAGGSSFEQRGREQLDRLLVAYDLSPWLFTRTVRIQSRVVPHSHPVLTVNTAYLANDTAQLATFLHEQLHWWFAGRQAATDAAMGELQQLYPDAPDGPPLGARDRQSTYLHLLVCLGEFDVVRQLFGEAVARRTLAAWQHYPWVYREVLERQAPIRAILDRHSLTIPGTMGAVR
;
A
#
# COMPACT_ATOMS: atom_id res chain seq x y z
N MET A 1 -71.25 7.23 18.22
CA MET A 1 -70.66 7.28 19.56
C MET A 1 -70.05 5.90 19.76
N THR A 2 -68.75 5.63 19.79
CA THR A 2 -67.51 6.38 20.08
C THR A 2 -66.33 5.66 19.41
N ASN A 3 -65.27 6.43 19.15
CA ASN A 3 -63.99 6.12 18.50
C ASN A 3 -63.11 5.03 19.15
N SER A 4 -62.27 4.38 18.33
CA SER A 4 -60.78 4.33 18.41
C SER A 4 -60.25 3.23 17.46
N VAL A 5 -59.55 3.48 16.35
CA VAL A 5 -58.19 4.04 16.12
C VAL A 5 -57.06 2.97 16.17
N ILE A 6 -56.56 2.65 14.95
CA ILE A 6 -55.16 2.46 14.48
C ILE A 6 -54.30 1.26 14.96
N ALA A 7 -53.84 0.46 13.98
CA ALA A 7 -52.43 0.15 13.64
C ALA A 7 -52.42 -1.19 12.85
N GLY A 8 -51.90 -1.34 11.63
CA GLY A 8 -50.65 -0.82 11.10
C GLY A 8 -49.56 -1.88 11.23
N LEU A 9 -49.60 -2.95 10.41
CA LEU A 9 -48.55 -3.97 10.36
C LEU A 9 -47.93 -3.99 8.95
N PHE A 10 -46.82 -3.27 8.79
CA PHE A 10 -45.92 -3.43 7.64
C PHE A 10 -44.95 -4.57 7.96
N LEU A 11 -45.07 -5.69 7.25
CA LEU A 11 -44.00 -6.67 7.14
C LEU A 11 -42.97 -6.16 6.12
N THR A 12 -41.84 -5.67 6.60
CA THR A 12 -40.63 -5.52 5.78
C THR A 12 -39.84 -6.82 5.86
N LEU A 13 -39.85 -7.59 4.76
CA LEU A 13 -38.93 -8.71 4.57
C LEU A 13 -37.52 -8.15 4.41
N GLY A 14 -36.62 -8.61 5.26
CA GLY A 14 -35.23 -8.21 5.31
C GLY A 14 -34.48 -8.57 4.03
N VAL A 15 -33.69 -7.62 3.54
CA VAL A 15 -32.63 -7.89 2.56
C VAL A 15 -31.39 -8.25 3.38
N SER A 16 -30.97 -9.50 3.30
CA SER A 16 -29.74 -9.99 3.95
C SER A 16 -28.52 -9.29 3.34
N ASN A 17 -27.68 -8.70 4.21
CA ASN A 17 -26.36 -8.17 3.87
C ASN A 17 -25.36 -9.30 3.56
N ALA A 18 -25.50 -9.92 2.40
CA ALA A 18 -24.52 -10.86 1.88
C ALA A 18 -24.35 -10.57 0.39
N GLU A 19 -23.56 -9.55 0.09
CA GLU A 19 -22.78 -9.32 -1.14
C GLU A 19 -22.44 -7.84 -1.27
N LEU A 20 -21.53 -7.35 -0.40
CA LEU A 20 -20.71 -6.20 -0.73
C LEU A 20 -19.28 -6.70 -0.90
N LEU A 21 -19.05 -7.49 -1.95
CA LEU A 21 -17.69 -7.71 -2.43
C LEU A 21 -17.19 -6.35 -2.89
N ALA A 22 -16.28 -5.76 -2.11
CA ALA A 22 -15.48 -4.63 -2.56
C ALA A 22 -14.89 -5.02 -3.91
N GLN A 23 -15.35 -4.37 -4.98
CA GLN A 23 -14.87 -4.61 -6.33
C GLN A 23 -13.42 -4.10 -6.37
N ALA A 24 -12.47 -4.97 -6.04
CA ALA A 24 -11.07 -4.72 -6.30
C ALA A 24 -10.94 -4.42 -7.80
N ALA A 25 -10.37 -3.27 -8.16
CA ALA A 25 -10.01 -3.02 -9.54
C ALA A 25 -9.17 -4.22 -10.05
N PRO A 26 -9.43 -4.72 -11.27
CA PRO A 26 -8.70 -5.88 -11.78
C PRO A 26 -7.20 -5.58 -11.84
N PRO A 27 -6.33 -6.59 -11.62
CA PRO A 27 -4.90 -6.43 -11.72
C PRO A 27 -4.52 -5.86 -13.08
N VAL A 28 -3.68 -4.80 -13.08
CA VAL A 28 -3.17 -4.18 -14.29
C VAL A 28 -2.00 -5.02 -14.80
N SER A 29 -1.98 -5.39 -16.08
CA SER A 29 -0.83 -6.09 -16.66
C SER A 29 0.33 -5.12 -16.89
N PRO A 30 1.60 -5.53 -16.74
CA PRO A 30 2.76 -4.69 -17.04
C PRO A 30 2.70 -4.05 -18.44
N ALA A 31 2.20 -4.79 -19.44
CA ALA A 31 2.00 -4.31 -20.81
C ALA A 31 0.97 -3.16 -20.96
N SER A 32 0.25 -2.81 -19.89
CA SER A 32 -0.75 -1.73 -19.87
C SER A 32 -0.36 -0.54 -18.99
N LEU A 33 0.86 -0.55 -18.43
CA LEU A 33 1.40 0.56 -17.65
C LEU A 33 1.99 1.64 -18.58
N THR A 34 1.51 2.87 -18.44
CA THR A 34 2.05 4.05 -19.11
C THR A 34 3.11 4.69 -18.23
N ILE A 35 4.34 4.84 -18.74
CA ILE A 35 5.44 5.52 -18.04
C ILE A 35 5.73 6.87 -18.70
N GLU A 36 5.43 7.94 -17.97
CA GLU A 36 5.67 9.32 -18.36
C GLU A 36 6.97 9.87 -17.75
N LEU A 37 7.60 10.83 -18.42
CA LEU A 37 8.67 11.64 -17.83
C LEU A 37 8.12 13.02 -17.47
N ALA A 38 8.51 13.55 -16.31
CA ALA A 38 8.10 14.89 -15.89
C ALA A 38 8.76 16.00 -16.73
N GLY A 39 10.06 15.88 -17.04
CA GLY A 39 10.82 16.90 -17.76
C GLY A 39 11.70 16.36 -18.89
N GLY A 40 11.84 15.05 -19.04
CA GLY A 40 12.61 14.42 -20.12
C GLY A 40 14.12 14.36 -19.87
N SER A 41 14.59 14.58 -18.63
CA SER A 41 16.03 14.61 -18.33
C SER A 41 16.70 13.24 -18.55
N SER A 42 18.03 13.22 -18.69
CA SER A 42 18.77 11.95 -18.83
C SER A 42 18.62 11.03 -17.62
N PHE A 43 18.44 11.58 -16.42
CA PHE A 43 18.14 10.80 -15.21
C PHE A 43 16.74 10.18 -15.28
N GLU A 44 15.75 10.91 -15.77
CA GLU A 44 14.38 10.43 -15.93
C GLU A 44 14.28 9.37 -17.03
N GLN A 45 15.01 9.54 -18.14
CA GLN A 45 15.13 8.54 -19.20
C GLN A 45 15.72 7.24 -18.65
N ARG A 46 16.83 7.31 -17.90
CA ARG A 46 17.41 6.14 -17.22
C ARG A 46 16.46 5.51 -16.21
N GLY A 47 15.67 6.30 -15.49
CA GLY A 47 14.66 5.80 -14.56
C GLY A 47 13.55 5.03 -15.26
N ARG A 48 13.08 5.52 -16.42
CA ARG A 48 12.14 4.79 -17.28
C ARG A 48 12.74 3.50 -17.82
N GLU A 49 13.94 3.55 -18.38
CA GLU A 49 14.64 2.35 -18.88
C GLU A 49 14.85 1.31 -17.78
N GLN A 50 15.17 1.75 -16.55
CA GLN A 50 15.26 0.87 -15.39
C GLN A 50 13.90 0.25 -15.06
N LEU A 51 12.82 1.03 -14.98
CA LEU A 51 11.49 0.51 -14.67
C LEU A 51 10.97 -0.44 -15.77
N ASP A 52 11.15 -0.10 -17.04
CA ASP A 52 10.82 -0.98 -18.17
C ASP A 52 11.53 -2.33 -18.05
N ARG A 53 12.85 -2.31 -17.79
CA ARG A 53 13.64 -3.52 -17.60
C ARG A 53 13.16 -4.35 -16.40
N LEU A 54 12.76 -3.71 -15.31
CA LEU A 54 12.23 -4.39 -14.12
C LEU A 54 10.85 -5.01 -14.37
N LEU A 55 9.98 -4.34 -15.13
CA LEU A 55 8.66 -4.85 -15.52
C LEU A 55 8.75 -6.07 -16.44
N VAL A 56 9.83 -6.21 -17.21
CA VAL A 56 10.11 -7.41 -18.00
C VAL A 56 10.73 -8.51 -17.13
N ALA A 57 11.61 -8.16 -16.19
CA ALA A 57 12.35 -9.12 -15.38
C ALA A 57 11.50 -9.80 -14.29
N TYR A 58 10.45 -9.13 -13.81
CA TYR A 58 9.59 -9.62 -12.72
C TYR A 58 8.13 -9.60 -13.14
N ASP A 59 7.38 -10.64 -12.77
CA ASP A 59 5.92 -10.59 -12.85
C ASP A 59 5.38 -9.74 -11.69
N LEU A 60 5.11 -8.46 -11.98
CA LEU A 60 4.57 -7.51 -11.03
C LEU A 60 3.05 -7.38 -11.12
N SER A 61 2.39 -8.13 -12.00
CA SER A 61 0.95 -8.00 -12.25
C SER A 61 0.05 -8.06 -11.00
N PRO A 62 0.38 -8.81 -9.93
CA PRO A 62 -0.43 -8.81 -8.70
C PRO A 62 -0.38 -7.49 -7.92
N TRP A 63 0.60 -6.62 -8.19
CA TRP A 63 0.89 -5.42 -7.41
C TRP A 63 0.84 -4.13 -8.24
N LEU A 64 0.28 -4.17 -9.45
CA LEU A 64 0.00 -2.99 -10.26
C LEU A 64 -1.45 -2.53 -10.03
N PHE A 65 -1.58 -1.45 -9.26
CA PHE A 65 -2.86 -0.85 -8.83
C PHE A 65 -3.17 0.49 -9.49
N THR A 66 -2.27 0.97 -10.34
CA THR A 66 -2.47 2.16 -11.18
C THR A 66 -1.93 1.88 -12.58
N ARG A 67 -2.38 2.67 -13.56
CA ARG A 67 -1.99 2.52 -14.97
C ARG A 67 -0.96 3.54 -15.41
N THR A 68 -0.76 4.62 -14.65
CA THR A 68 0.15 5.69 -15.04
C THR A 68 1.18 5.92 -13.95
N VAL A 69 2.45 5.87 -14.36
CA VAL A 69 3.60 6.18 -13.54
C VAL A 69 4.34 7.35 -14.16
N ARG A 70 4.77 8.29 -13.33
CA ARG A 70 5.65 9.39 -13.70
C ARG A 70 7.03 9.15 -13.11
N ILE A 71 8.06 9.26 -13.93
CA ILE A 71 9.45 9.33 -13.47
C ILE A 71 9.82 10.81 -13.37
N GLN A 72 10.26 11.23 -12.19
CA GLN A 72 10.65 12.61 -11.93
C GLN A 72 11.90 12.67 -11.05
N SER A 73 12.92 13.43 -11.47
CA SER A 73 14.14 13.57 -10.67
C SER A 73 13.97 14.57 -9.51
N ARG A 74 14.72 14.34 -8.43
CA ARG A 74 14.85 15.24 -7.26
C ARG A 74 13.53 15.53 -6.52
N VAL A 75 12.64 14.54 -6.48
CA VAL A 75 11.41 14.59 -5.68
C VAL A 75 11.37 13.45 -4.66
N VAL A 76 10.58 13.66 -3.62
CA VAL A 76 10.14 12.55 -2.77
C VAL A 76 9.13 11.73 -3.58
N PRO A 77 9.28 10.40 -3.67
CA PRO A 77 8.30 9.53 -4.29
C PRO A 77 6.92 9.73 -3.64
N HIS A 78 5.87 9.60 -4.43
CA HIS A 78 4.50 9.74 -3.92
C HIS A 78 3.50 9.09 -4.85
N SER A 79 2.40 8.61 -4.29
CA SER A 79 1.37 7.87 -5.03
C SER A 79 0.33 8.77 -5.72
N HIS A 80 0.05 9.97 -5.20
CA HIS A 80 -1.07 10.81 -5.63
C HIS A 80 -0.63 12.23 -6.06
N PRO A 81 -1.30 12.85 -7.06
CA PRO A 81 -2.45 12.32 -7.82
C PRO A 81 -2.06 11.32 -8.91
N VAL A 82 -0.78 11.25 -9.25
CA VAL A 82 -0.20 10.26 -10.17
C VAL A 82 0.99 9.64 -9.46
N LEU A 83 1.14 8.31 -9.58
CA LEU A 83 2.26 7.60 -8.96
C LEU A 83 3.56 8.14 -9.54
N THR A 84 4.37 8.78 -8.71
CA THR A 84 5.64 9.39 -9.09
C THR A 84 6.80 8.68 -8.40
N VAL A 85 7.69 8.11 -9.20
CA VAL A 85 8.92 7.46 -8.74
C VAL A 85 10.10 8.38 -9.03
N ASN A 86 11.00 8.51 -8.05
CA ASN A 86 12.19 9.32 -8.21
C ASN A 86 13.37 8.56 -8.84
N THR A 87 14.47 9.27 -9.09
CA THR A 87 15.68 8.72 -9.71
C THR A 87 16.84 8.54 -8.71
N ALA A 88 16.55 8.29 -7.43
CA ALA A 88 17.58 8.19 -6.40
C ALA A 88 18.35 6.85 -6.45
N TYR A 89 17.75 5.79 -7.00
CA TYR A 89 18.27 4.43 -6.97
C TYR A 89 18.57 3.84 -8.35
N LEU A 90 19.02 4.68 -9.30
CA LEU A 90 19.34 4.25 -10.68
C LEU A 90 20.43 3.17 -10.80
N ALA A 91 21.22 2.95 -9.74
CA ALA A 91 22.24 1.90 -9.68
C ALA A 91 21.85 0.73 -8.74
N ASN A 92 20.65 0.76 -8.17
CA ASN A 92 20.16 -0.25 -7.23
C ASN A 92 18.72 -0.62 -7.57
N ASP A 93 18.58 -1.64 -8.42
CA ASP A 93 17.30 -2.16 -8.89
C ASP A 93 16.36 -2.58 -7.76
N THR A 94 16.87 -3.21 -6.70
CA THR A 94 16.05 -3.64 -5.56
C THR A 94 15.48 -2.45 -4.81
N ALA A 95 16.28 -1.42 -4.54
CA ALA A 95 15.80 -0.21 -3.86
C ALA A 95 14.83 0.60 -4.75
N GLN A 96 15.12 0.69 -6.06
CA GLN A 96 14.23 1.37 -6.99
C GLN A 96 12.88 0.65 -7.11
N LEU A 97 12.90 -0.68 -7.19
CA LEU A 97 11.68 -1.48 -7.29
C LEU A 97 10.89 -1.43 -5.98
N ALA A 98 11.55 -1.48 -4.82
CA ALA A 98 10.89 -1.29 -3.53
C ALA A 98 10.19 0.07 -3.44
N THR A 99 10.84 1.14 -3.90
CA THR A 99 10.23 2.48 -3.99
C THR A 99 8.97 2.46 -4.87
N PHE A 100 9.04 1.86 -6.06
CA PHE A 100 7.89 1.77 -6.95
C PHE A 100 6.73 1.00 -6.31
N LEU A 101 7.02 -0.15 -5.70
CA LEU A 101 6.02 -1.00 -5.05
C LEU A 101 5.42 -0.33 -3.81
N HIS A 102 6.21 0.42 -3.04
CA HIS A 102 5.70 1.24 -1.94
C HIS A 102 4.60 2.19 -2.42
N GLU A 103 4.86 2.92 -3.51
CA GLU A 103 3.87 3.83 -4.07
C GLU A 103 2.68 3.11 -4.71
N GLN A 104 2.87 1.91 -5.26
CA GLN A 104 1.76 1.07 -5.70
C GLN A 104 0.87 0.67 -4.53
N LEU A 105 1.44 0.31 -3.38
CA LEU A 105 0.69 -0.14 -2.22
C LEU A 105 -0.18 0.96 -1.61
N HIS A 106 0.25 2.23 -1.68
CA HIS A 106 -0.64 3.35 -1.34
C HIS A 106 -1.95 3.32 -2.15
N TRP A 107 -1.91 2.99 -3.46
CA TRP A 107 -3.12 2.82 -4.27
C TRP A 107 -3.98 1.63 -3.83
N TRP A 108 -3.36 0.52 -3.40
CA TRP A 108 -4.10 -0.64 -2.86
C TRP A 108 -4.97 -0.27 -1.66
N PHE A 109 -4.39 0.48 -0.71
CA PHE A 109 -5.08 0.91 0.51
C PHE A 109 -6.09 2.04 0.23
N ALA A 110 -5.78 2.97 -0.67
CA ALA A 110 -6.71 4.01 -1.10
C ALA A 110 -7.96 3.42 -1.77
N GLY A 111 -7.80 2.37 -2.58
CA GLY A 111 -8.92 1.63 -3.18
C GLY A 111 -9.79 0.86 -2.17
N ARG A 112 -9.38 0.79 -0.90
CA ARG A 112 -10.06 0.10 0.22
C ARG A 112 -10.25 1.02 1.42
N GLN A 113 -10.51 2.30 1.17
CA GLN A 113 -10.50 3.36 2.18
C GLN A 113 -11.20 2.99 3.49
N ALA A 114 -12.43 2.47 3.46
CA ALA A 114 -13.16 2.13 4.68
C ALA A 114 -12.48 1.04 5.53
N ALA A 115 -11.93 0.00 4.90
CA ALA A 115 -11.18 -1.05 5.59
C ALA A 115 -9.82 -0.54 6.08
N THR A 116 -9.16 0.29 5.28
CA THR A 116 -7.90 0.96 5.67
C THR A 116 -8.10 1.85 6.88
N ASP A 117 -9.17 2.66 6.93
CA ASP A 117 -9.48 3.54 8.06
C ASP A 117 -9.79 2.73 9.33
N ALA A 118 -10.55 1.64 9.20
CA ALA A 118 -10.82 0.74 10.32
C ALA A 118 -9.53 0.09 10.86
N ALA A 119 -8.65 -0.39 9.97
CA ALA A 119 -7.35 -0.94 10.35
C ALA A 119 -6.46 0.10 11.04
N MET A 120 -6.44 1.35 10.56
CA MET A 120 -5.70 2.45 11.22
C MET A 120 -6.27 2.77 12.60
N GLY A 121 -7.59 2.71 12.80
CA GLY A 121 -8.21 2.87 14.11
C GLY A 121 -7.74 1.82 15.12
N GLU A 122 -7.52 0.58 14.67
CA GLU A 122 -6.97 -0.48 15.51
C GLU A 122 -5.46 -0.32 15.76
N LEU A 123 -4.70 0.11 14.76
CA LEU A 123 -3.30 0.48 14.95
C LEU A 123 -3.14 1.60 15.98
N GLN A 124 -4.07 2.56 16.01
CA GLN A 124 -4.07 3.62 17.01
C GLN A 124 -4.28 3.10 18.43
N GLN A 125 -5.09 2.05 18.61
CA GLN A 125 -5.26 1.41 19.91
C GLN A 125 -4.04 0.57 20.31
N LEU A 126 -3.42 -0.09 19.33
CA LEU A 126 -2.25 -0.92 19.54
C LEU A 126 -0.98 -0.10 19.82
N TYR A 127 -0.86 1.06 19.18
CA TYR A 127 0.30 1.95 19.25
C TYR A 127 -0.12 3.38 19.63
N PRO A 128 -0.68 3.60 20.84
CA PRO A 128 -1.19 4.92 21.24
C PRO A 128 -0.11 6.01 21.24
N ASP A 129 1.14 5.62 21.47
CA ASP A 129 2.32 6.50 21.51
C ASP A 129 3.08 6.54 20.18
N ALA A 130 2.45 6.15 19.06
CA ALA A 130 3.08 6.26 17.75
C ALA A 130 3.52 7.71 17.46
N PRO A 131 4.68 7.91 16.79
CA PRO A 131 5.15 9.24 16.42
C PRO A 131 4.10 10.01 15.60
N ASP A 132 4.00 11.31 15.85
CA ASP A 132 3.09 12.23 15.17
C ASP A 132 3.75 13.03 14.06
N GLY A 133 5.01 12.73 13.73
CA GLY A 133 5.75 13.44 12.69
C GLY A 133 7.16 12.90 12.47
N PRO A 134 7.90 13.48 11.51
CA PRO A 134 9.31 13.21 11.30
C PRO A 134 10.16 13.68 12.51
N PRO A 135 11.36 13.08 12.73
CA PRO A 135 12.00 12.12 11.86
C PRO A 135 11.51 10.68 12.05
N LEU A 136 10.84 10.36 13.17
CA LEU A 136 10.52 8.98 13.55
C LEU A 136 9.32 8.41 12.79
N GLY A 137 8.24 9.19 12.63
CA GLY A 137 7.03 8.83 11.90
C GLY A 137 6.97 9.46 10.51
N ALA A 138 5.82 9.32 9.87
CA ALA A 138 5.51 9.97 8.60
C ALA A 138 5.12 11.44 8.82
N ARG A 139 4.39 12.06 7.89
CA ARG A 139 4.04 13.50 7.95
C ARG A 139 3.27 13.88 9.22
N ASP A 140 2.35 13.02 9.63
CA ASP A 140 1.49 13.17 10.80
C ASP A 140 1.16 11.78 11.38
N ARG A 141 0.43 11.73 12.50
CA ARG A 141 0.08 10.45 13.16
C ARG A 141 -0.79 9.55 12.27
N GLN A 142 -1.76 10.11 11.54
CA GLN A 142 -2.61 9.34 10.63
C GLN A 142 -1.77 8.73 9.49
N SER A 143 -0.89 9.53 8.92
CA SER A 143 0.08 9.08 7.91
C SER A 143 1.00 8.00 8.48
N THR A 144 1.41 8.09 9.75
CA THR A 144 2.26 7.07 10.39
C THR A 144 1.56 5.71 10.46
N TYR A 145 0.27 5.67 10.82
CA TYR A 145 -0.50 4.43 10.81
C TYR A 145 -0.70 3.87 9.40
N LEU A 146 -0.98 4.73 8.41
CA LEU A 146 -1.03 4.30 7.01
C LEU A 146 0.30 3.65 6.59
N HIS A 147 1.44 4.23 6.98
CA HIS A 147 2.75 3.70 6.64
C HIS A 147 3.09 2.38 7.36
N LEU A 148 2.50 2.06 8.53
CA LEU A 148 2.64 0.70 9.08
C LEU A 148 1.99 -0.35 8.15
N LEU A 149 0.84 -0.05 7.56
CA LEU A 149 0.16 -0.94 6.62
C LEU A 149 0.93 -1.02 5.29
N VAL A 150 1.30 0.13 4.72
CA VAL A 150 2.05 0.21 3.45
C VAL A 150 3.41 -0.46 3.56
N CYS A 151 4.20 -0.15 4.59
CA CYS A 151 5.54 -0.71 4.74
C CYS A 151 5.52 -2.20 5.08
N LEU A 152 4.49 -2.71 5.76
CA LEU A 152 4.34 -4.16 5.92
C LEU A 152 4.03 -4.84 4.58
N GLY A 153 3.16 -4.25 3.77
CA GLY A 153 2.92 -4.71 2.40
C GLY A 153 4.19 -4.65 1.54
N GLU A 154 4.98 -3.58 1.69
CA GLU A 154 6.26 -3.41 0.98
C GLU A 154 7.23 -4.53 1.37
N PHE A 155 7.36 -4.81 2.66
CA PHE A 155 8.18 -5.93 3.15
C PHE A 155 7.73 -7.27 2.56
N ASP A 156 6.43 -7.54 2.52
CA ASP A 156 5.91 -8.79 1.96
C ASP A 156 6.19 -8.95 0.47
N VAL A 157 5.98 -7.91 -0.33
CA VAL A 157 6.22 -7.97 -1.78
C VAL A 157 7.71 -8.06 -2.08
N VAL A 158 8.54 -7.25 -1.43
CA VAL A 158 10.01 -7.30 -1.61
C VAL A 158 10.56 -8.65 -1.15
N ARG A 159 10.04 -9.21 -0.05
CA ARG A 159 10.39 -10.57 0.41
C ARG A 159 9.96 -11.63 -0.59
N GLN A 160 8.78 -11.51 -1.21
CA GLN A 160 8.29 -12.45 -2.21
C GLN A 160 9.17 -12.44 -3.48
N LEU A 161 9.67 -11.27 -3.89
CA LEU A 161 10.49 -11.11 -5.09
C LEU A 161 11.96 -11.51 -4.87
N PHE A 162 12.54 -11.15 -3.72
CA PHE A 162 13.99 -11.20 -3.52
C PHE A 162 14.43 -12.10 -2.35
N GLY A 163 13.48 -12.68 -1.63
CA GLY A 163 13.74 -13.42 -0.41
C GLY A 163 13.92 -12.51 0.82
N GLU A 164 13.79 -13.11 1.99
CA GLU A 164 13.74 -12.37 3.27
C GLU A 164 15.02 -11.61 3.58
N ALA A 165 16.20 -12.22 3.37
CA ALA A 165 17.46 -11.59 3.69
C ALA A 165 17.70 -10.31 2.85
N VAL A 166 17.31 -10.33 1.58
CA VAL A 166 17.41 -9.15 0.71
C VAL A 166 16.40 -8.10 1.14
N ALA A 167 15.14 -8.48 1.37
CA ALA A 167 14.09 -7.55 1.82
C ALA A 167 14.47 -6.83 3.11
N ARG A 168 14.93 -7.57 4.13
CA ARG A 168 15.36 -6.98 5.41
C ARG A 168 16.51 -6.00 5.22
N ARG A 169 17.56 -6.36 4.45
CA ARG A 169 18.70 -5.45 4.22
C ARG A 169 18.29 -4.20 3.46
N THR A 170 17.48 -4.34 2.41
CA THR A 170 17.00 -3.19 1.62
C THR A 170 16.18 -2.27 2.50
N LEU A 171 15.21 -2.82 3.25
CA LEU A 171 14.29 -2.00 4.03
C LEU A 171 14.92 -1.43 5.31
N ALA A 172 15.90 -2.10 5.91
CA ALA A 172 16.64 -1.56 7.06
C ALA A 172 17.53 -0.36 6.67
N ALA A 173 17.81 -0.15 5.37
CA ALA A 173 18.63 0.96 4.89
C ALA A 173 17.84 2.26 4.66
N TRP A 174 16.50 2.24 4.72
CA TRP A 174 15.71 3.47 4.61
C TRP A 174 15.95 4.38 5.80
N GLN A 175 16.10 5.67 5.52
CA GLN A 175 16.31 6.70 6.56
C GLN A 175 15.02 7.42 6.95
N HIS A 176 13.92 7.20 6.22
CA HIS A 176 12.63 7.78 6.53
C HIS A 176 11.80 6.84 7.42
N TYR A 177 10.99 7.44 8.29
CA TYR A 177 10.07 6.77 9.22
C TYR A 177 10.72 5.54 9.94
N PRO A 178 11.91 5.68 10.56
CA PRO A 178 12.65 4.57 11.14
C PRO A 178 11.85 3.82 12.23
N TRP A 179 10.93 4.49 12.92
CA TRP A 179 10.03 3.81 13.86
C TRP A 179 9.10 2.82 13.15
N VAL A 180 8.55 3.21 11.99
CA VAL A 180 7.66 2.37 11.17
C VAL A 180 8.41 1.14 10.68
N TYR A 181 9.59 1.32 10.05
CA TYR A 181 10.36 0.17 9.55
C TYR A 181 10.85 -0.74 10.67
N ARG A 182 11.17 -0.22 11.86
CA ARG A 182 11.49 -1.07 13.01
C ARG A 182 10.30 -1.94 13.40
N GLU A 183 9.10 -1.36 13.55
CA GLU A 183 7.90 -2.14 13.87
C GLU A 183 7.58 -3.19 12.79
N VAL A 184 7.71 -2.82 11.51
CA VAL A 184 7.50 -3.75 10.39
C VAL A 184 8.53 -4.88 10.38
N LEU A 185 9.81 -4.60 10.60
CA LEU A 185 10.86 -5.61 10.48
C LEU A 185 10.98 -6.47 11.74
N GLU A 186 10.73 -5.93 12.92
CA GLU A 186 10.95 -6.63 14.19
C GLU A 186 9.65 -7.16 14.81
N ARG A 187 8.51 -6.53 14.52
CA ARG A 187 7.22 -6.76 15.21
C ARG A 187 6.04 -6.84 14.24
N GLN A 188 6.20 -7.52 13.12
CA GLN A 188 5.19 -7.63 12.05
C GLN A 188 3.86 -8.30 12.46
N ALA A 189 3.87 -9.23 13.43
CA ALA A 189 2.74 -10.13 13.66
C ALA A 189 1.43 -9.41 14.06
N PRO A 190 1.44 -8.43 15.00
CA PRO A 190 0.22 -7.67 15.31
C PRO A 190 -0.33 -6.86 14.13
N ILE A 191 0.56 -6.22 13.34
CA ILE A 191 0.15 -5.44 12.16
C ILE A 191 -0.45 -6.36 11.10
N ARG A 192 0.15 -7.54 10.87
CA ARG A 192 -0.39 -8.57 9.97
C ARG A 192 -1.76 -9.06 10.39
N ALA A 193 -1.96 -9.33 11.69
CA ALA A 193 -3.26 -9.74 12.22
C ALA A 193 -4.35 -8.67 12.03
N ILE A 194 -3.98 -7.39 12.01
CA ILE A 194 -4.90 -6.29 11.64
C ILE A 194 -5.21 -6.36 10.14
N LEU A 195 -4.21 -6.47 9.26
CA LEU A 195 -4.43 -6.60 7.81
C LEU A 195 -5.36 -7.77 7.47
N ASP A 196 -5.13 -8.94 8.07
CA ASP A 196 -5.90 -10.15 7.80
C ASP A 196 -7.38 -9.98 8.21
N ARG A 197 -7.65 -9.36 9.38
CA ARG A 197 -9.04 -9.12 9.83
C ARG A 197 -9.80 -8.14 8.95
N HIS A 198 -9.11 -7.17 8.37
CA HIS A 198 -9.70 -6.19 7.47
C HIS A 198 -9.65 -6.59 5.99
N SER A 199 -9.23 -7.82 5.68
CA SER A 199 -9.07 -8.31 4.30
C SER A 199 -8.18 -7.40 3.43
N LEU A 200 -7.12 -6.87 4.05
CA LEU A 200 -6.16 -5.94 3.43
C LEU A 200 -4.85 -6.62 3.03
N THR A 201 -4.72 -7.94 3.22
CA THR A 201 -3.54 -8.72 2.84
C THR A 201 -3.20 -8.53 1.35
N ILE A 202 -1.92 -8.30 1.05
CA ILE A 202 -1.48 -8.03 -0.31
C ILE A 202 -1.58 -9.32 -1.16
N PRO A 203 -2.23 -9.27 -2.34
CA PRO A 203 -2.36 -10.44 -3.22
C PRO A 203 -1.01 -11.06 -3.56
N GLY A 204 -0.98 -12.39 -3.72
CA GLY A 204 0.24 -13.09 -4.14
C GLY A 204 1.39 -13.08 -3.14
N THR A 205 1.20 -12.53 -1.94
CA THR A 205 2.18 -12.64 -0.85
C THR A 205 1.81 -13.84 0.03
N MET A 206 2.76 -14.74 0.27
CA MET A 206 2.51 -15.85 1.21
C MET A 206 2.29 -15.26 2.60
N GLY A 207 1.08 -15.43 3.13
CA GLY A 207 0.81 -15.24 4.55
C GLY A 207 1.81 -16.07 5.34
N ALA A 208 2.41 -15.49 6.38
CA ALA A 208 3.40 -16.20 7.20
C ALA A 208 2.83 -17.57 7.60
N VAL A 209 3.62 -18.62 7.33
CA VAL A 209 3.32 -19.98 7.81
C VAL A 209 3.06 -19.86 9.31
N ARG A 210 1.88 -20.30 9.73
CA ARG A 210 1.45 -20.33 11.13
C ARG A 210 2.37 -21.21 11.96
#